data_AF-A0A526V8J7-F1
#
_entry.id   AF-A0A526V8J7-F1
#
_cell.length_a   1.000
_cell.length_b   1.000
_cell.length_c   1.000
_cell.angle_alpha   90.00
_cell.angle_beta   90.00
_cell.angle_gamma   90.00
#
_symmetry.space_group_name_H-M   'P 1'
#
loop_
_entity.id
_entity.type
_entity.pdbx_description
1 polymer ?
#
loop_
_entity_poly.entity_id
_entity_poly.type
_entity_poly.pdbx_seq_one_letter_code
_entity_poly.pdbx_strand_id
1 'polypeptide(L)' 'MADRALKIAIVAGEESGDLLGADIVRSLSQAVGREVQLVGLGGRHLQALGLVSP' A
#
# COMPACT_ATOMS: atom_id res chain seq x y z
N MET A 1 11.31 -19.13 9.81
CA MET A 1 10.51 -18.87 8.59
C MET A 1 10.93 -17.51 8.09
N ALA A 2 11.42 -17.40 6.85
CA ALA A 2 11.81 -16.10 6.31
C ALA A 2 10.63 -15.14 6.38
N ASP A 3 10.83 -13.97 6.98
CA ASP A 3 9.85 -12.91 7.11
C ASP A 3 9.54 -12.34 5.73
N ARG A 4 8.68 -13.04 4.99
CA ARG A 4 8.32 -12.65 3.64
C ARG A 4 7.40 -11.45 3.73
N ALA A 5 7.82 -10.35 3.10
CA ALA A 5 7.04 -9.13 3.00
C ALA A 5 5.57 -9.42 2.61
N LEU A 6 4.64 -8.72 3.27
CA LEU A 6 3.22 -8.79 2.95
C LEU A 6 2.98 -8.02 1.64
N LYS A 7 2.74 -8.77 0.56
CA LYS A 7 2.43 -8.18 -0.74
C LYS A 7 0.93 -7.91 -0.87
N ILE A 8 0.56 -6.67 -1.13
CA ILE A 8 -0.84 -6.20 -1.23
C ILE A 8 -1.06 -5.62 -2.63
N ALA A 9 -2.14 -6.04 -3.29
CA ALA A 9 -2.62 -5.41 -4.50
C ALA A 9 -3.67 -4.34 -4.15
N ILE A 10 -3.54 -3.14 -4.69
CA ILE A 10 -4.47 -2.03 -4.44
C ILE A 10 -4.79 -1.27 -5.74
N VAL A 11 -6.04 -0.85 -5.88
CA VAL A 11 -6.52 -0.06 -7.03
C VAL A 11 -7.36 1.10 -6.50
N ALA A 12 -6.88 2.33 -6.70
CA ALA A 12 -7.59 3.57 -6.40
C ALA A 12 -7.69 4.42 -7.68
N GLY A 13 -8.92 4.69 -8.12
CA GLY A 13 -9.20 5.46 -9.35
C GLY A 13 -9.45 6.95 -9.12
N GLU A 14 -9.54 7.38 -7.87
CA GLU A 14 -9.82 8.74 -7.47
C GLU A 14 -9.01 9.13 -6.23
N GLU A 15 -8.87 10.43 -6.01
CA GLU A 15 -8.11 11.00 -4.88
C GLU A 15 -8.62 10.51 -3.52
N SER A 16 -9.94 10.37 -3.36
CA SER A 16 -10.53 9.89 -2.10
C SER A 16 -10.10 8.45 -1.79
N GLY A 17 -10.06 7.59 -2.82
CA GLY A 17 -9.58 6.21 -2.71
C GLY A 17 -8.08 6.12 -2.46
N ASP A 18 -7.28 7.03 -3.00
CA ASP A 18 -5.83 7.10 -2.76
C ASP A 18 -5.53 7.43 -1.30
N LEU A 19 -6.24 8.40 -0.72
CA LEU A 19 -6.14 8.76 0.70
C LEU A 19 -6.53 7.59 1.61
N LEU A 20 -7.71 7.00 1.39
CA LEU A 20 -8.20 5.88 2.18
C LEU A 20 -7.28 4.66 2.07
N GLY A 21 -6.83 4.37 0.84
CA GLY A 21 -5.90 3.28 0.57
C GLY A 21 -4.58 3.45 1.31
N ALA A 22 -4.01 4.66 1.29
CA ALA A 22 -2.76 4.95 1.98
C ALA A 22 -2.87 4.76 3.50
N ASP A 23 -3.99 5.18 4.11
CA ASP A 23 -4.22 5.01 5.55
C ASP A 23 -4.40 3.55 5.95
N ILE A 24 -5.07 2.75 5.11
CA ILE A 24 -5.17 1.30 5.30
C ILE A 24 -3.78 0.66 5.26
N VAL A 25 -2.94 1.00 4.28
CA VAL A 25 -1.59 0.44 4.16
C VAL A 25 -0.72 0.80 5.37
N ARG A 26 -0.76 2.06 5.83
CA ARG A 26 -0.02 2.49 7.03
C ARG A 26 -0.44 1.69 8.26
N SER A 27 -1.75 1.57 8.46
CA SER A 27 -2.32 0.85 9.60
C SER A 27 -1.95 -0.64 9.55
N LEU A 28 -1.99 -1.25 8.36
CA LEU A 28 -1.59 -2.64 8.16
C LEU A 28 -0.10 -2.84 8.45
N SER A 29 0.77 -1.97 7.94
CA SER A 29 2.22 -2.06 8.19
C SER A 29 2.55 -2.00 9.70
N GLN A 30 1.82 -1.16 10.45
CA GLN A 30 1.97 -1.08 11.91
C GLN A 30 1.44 -2.34 12.61
N ALA A 31 0.31 -2.88 12.18
CA ALA A 31 -0.33 -4.03 12.80
C ALA A 31 0.43 -5.35 12.58
N VAL A 32 1.03 -5.53 11.40
CA VAL A 32 1.67 -6.80 11.01
C VAL A 32 3.14 -6.88 11.40
N GLY A 33 3.78 -5.76 11.75
CA GLY A 33 5.17 -5.72 12.22
C GLY A 33 6.20 -6.20 11.20
N ARG A 34 5.86 -6.23 9.91
CA ARG A 34 6.73 -6.66 8.80
C ARG A 34 6.53 -5.77 7.58
N GLU A 35 7.49 -5.84 6.66
CA GLU A 35 7.49 -5.05 5.43
C GLU A 35 6.21 -5.28 4.61
N VAL A 36 5.62 -4.20 4.08
CA VAL A 36 4.49 -4.23 3.16
C VAL A 36 4.96 -3.80 1.78
N GLN A 37 4.66 -4.60 0.76
CA GLN A 37 4.97 -4.30 -0.64
C GLN A 37 3.68 -4.08 -1.43
N LEU A 38 3.59 -2.96 -2.15
CA LEU A 38 2.41 -2.58 -2.90
C LEU A 38 2.56 -2.85 -4.39
N VAL A 39 1.48 -3.32 -5.03
CA VAL A 39 1.33 -3.41 -6.48
C VAL A 39 -0.05 -2.94 -6.92
N GLY A 40 -0.21 -2.41 -8.13
CA GLY A 40 -1.50 -1.99 -8.68
C GLY A 40 -1.51 -0.54 -9.16
N LEU A 41 -2.60 0.18 -8.89
CA LEU A 41 -2.84 1.54 -9.37
C LEU A 41 -3.24 2.45 -8.21
N GLY A 42 -2.63 3.64 -8.14
CA GLY A 42 -2.93 4.61 -7.10
C GLY A 42 -2.31 5.97 -7.38
N GLY A 43 -2.79 6.96 -6.64
CA GLY A 43 -2.32 8.33 -6.71
C GLY A 43 -1.05 8.55 -5.89
N ARG A 44 -0.77 9.83 -5.59
CA ARG A 44 0.47 10.25 -4.94
C ARG A 44 0.63 9.72 -3.51
N HIS A 45 -0.47 9.49 -2.80
CA HIS A 45 -0.44 9.01 -1.42
C HIS A 45 -0.01 7.54 -1.36
N LEU A 46 -0.52 6.69 -2.25
CA LEU A 46 -0.06 5.30 -2.37
C LEU A 46 1.35 5.20 -2.97
N GLN A 47 1.70 6.05 -3.94
CA GLN A 47 3.06 6.10 -4.50
C GLN A 47 4.10 6.49 -3.43
N ALA A 48 3.77 7.41 -2.53
CA ALA A 48 4.64 7.77 -1.39
C ALA A 48 4.87 6.61 -0.40
N LEU A 49 4.04 5.57 -0.44
CA LEU A 49 4.19 4.33 0.32
C LEU A 49 4.88 3.21 -0.46
N GLY A 50 5.47 3.52 -1.62
CA GLY A 50 6.21 2.57 -2.44
C GLY A 50 5.35 1.81 -3.45
N LEU A 51 4.10 2.23 -3.70
CA LEU A 51 3.34 1.71 -4.84
C LEU A 51 4.02 2.13 -6.14
N VAL A 52 4.52 1.15 -6.87
CA VAL A 52 4.96 1.32 -8.25
C VAL A 52 3.77 1.06 -9.16
N SER A 53 3.11 2.13 -9.60
CA SER A 53 2.11 2.07 -10.67
C SER A 53 2.83 1.92 -12.02
N PRO A 54 2.36 1.07 -12.95
CA PRO A 54 2.85 1.04 -14.32
C PRO A 54 2.58 2.35 -15.07
#